data_AF-A0A933PZP8-F1
#
_entry.id   AF-A0A933PZP8-F1
#
_cell.length_a   1.000
_cell.length_b   1.000
_cell.length_c   1.000
_cell.angle_alpha   90.00
_cell.angle_beta   90.00
_cell.angle_gamma   90.00
#
_symmetry.space_group_name_H-M   'P 1'
#
loop_
_entity.id
_entity.type
_entity.pdbx_description
1 polymer ?
#
loop_
_entity_poly.entity_id
_entity_poly.type
_entity_poly.pdbx_seq_one_letter_code
_entity_poly.pdbx_strand_id
1 'polypeptide(L)'
;MARILAKEQWSEHVFMFKVFAPAIAERRKAGNFIILRLDKQGERVPLTIADADTAQGSITLVVQAVGKSTIQLSQMNVGDEILDIMGPLGKPTEVHKVGTVVCVGGGIGIAPLHPIAQAMHAAGNKVISILGARDKSLIIMEDYMRKASDEIIICTDNGSYGTKGLVTDMITMLINRGEKISEVVAIGPAIMMKFVAKLTKQHEIKTVVSLNPIMIDGTGMCGGCRVVINGKTQFVCVDGPEFDGHQVDFDGMMRRQGMFKEYEKRSLEAHRCKIAG
;
A
#
# COMPACT_ATOMS: atom_id res chain seq x y z
N MET A 1 -10.57 21.19 9.12
CA MET A 1 -9.45 20.50 9.78
C MET A 1 -9.65 18.99 9.61
N ALA A 2 -8.57 18.20 9.60
CA ALA A 2 -8.61 16.78 9.26
C ALA A 2 -9.08 15.93 10.45
N ARG A 3 -10.39 15.96 10.71
CA ARG A 3 -11.01 15.26 11.85
C ARG A 3 -11.20 13.78 11.56
N ILE A 4 -10.92 12.92 12.54
CA ILE A 4 -11.24 11.50 12.50
C ILE A 4 -12.76 11.34 12.68
N LEU A 5 -13.43 10.85 11.64
CA LEU A 5 -14.87 10.62 11.60
C LEU A 5 -15.25 9.22 12.07
N ALA A 6 -14.40 8.23 11.77
CA ALA A 6 -14.58 6.85 12.19
C ALA A 6 -13.21 6.20 12.41
N LYS A 7 -13.19 5.23 13.33
CA LYS A 7 -12.03 4.38 13.60
C LYS A 7 -12.51 2.97 13.87
N GLU A 8 -11.90 2.00 13.20
CA GLU A 8 -12.12 0.58 13.46
C GLU A 8 -10.77 -0.12 13.63
N GLN A 9 -10.69 -1.04 14.58
CA GLN A 9 -9.53 -1.90 14.75
C GLN A 9 -9.84 -3.25 14.11
N TRP A 10 -9.15 -3.58 13.01
CA TRP A 10 -9.36 -4.82 12.26
C TRP A 10 -8.49 -5.98 12.77
N SER A 11 -7.35 -5.67 13.38
CA SER A 11 -6.50 -6.65 14.07
C SER A 11 -5.72 -5.99 15.20
N GLU A 12 -4.86 -6.73 15.91
CA GLU A 12 -4.01 -6.18 16.98
C GLU A 12 -3.22 -4.94 16.53
N HIS A 13 -2.82 -4.89 15.26
CA HIS A 13 -1.97 -3.82 14.74
C HIS A 13 -2.55 -3.07 13.53
N VAL A 14 -3.74 -3.44 13.02
CA VAL A 14 -4.31 -2.80 11.83
C VAL A 14 -5.55 -1.99 12.20
N PHE A 15 -5.55 -0.72 11.79
CA PHE A 15 -6.61 0.24 12.06
C PHE A 15 -7.08 0.88 10.76
N MET A 16 -8.40 1.01 10.61
CA MET A 16 -9.03 1.80 9.57
C MET A 16 -9.49 3.14 10.17
N PHE A 17 -9.25 4.21 9.44
CA PHE A 17 -9.71 5.56 9.78
C PHE A 17 -10.49 6.15 8.62
N LYS A 18 -11.64 6.76 8.90
CA LYS A 18 -12.24 7.75 8.00
C LYS A 18 -11.84 9.14 8.48
N VAL A 19 -11.23 9.92 7.62
CA VAL A 19 -10.73 11.27 7.93
C VAL A 19 -11.44 12.28 7.05
N PHE A 20 -11.97 13.34 7.65
CA PHE A 20 -12.59 14.44 6.90
C PHE A 20 -11.54 15.20 6.09
N ALA A 21 -11.63 15.13 4.77
CA ALA A 21 -10.73 15.75 3.83
C ALA A 21 -11.42 15.94 2.46
N PRO A 22 -12.44 16.83 2.35
CA PRO A 22 -13.32 16.90 1.19
C PRO A 22 -12.58 17.18 -0.12
N ALA A 23 -11.65 18.14 -0.09
CA ALA A 23 -10.84 18.48 -1.27
C ALA A 23 -9.94 17.32 -1.75
N ILE A 24 -9.55 16.41 -0.85
CA ILE A 24 -8.79 15.21 -1.20
C ILE A 24 -9.74 14.15 -1.75
N ALA A 25 -10.87 13.91 -1.07
CA ALA A 25 -11.88 12.94 -1.47
C ALA A 25 -12.40 13.18 -2.89
N GLU A 26 -12.62 14.44 -3.27
CA GLU A 26 -13.09 14.83 -4.62
C GLU A 26 -12.06 14.57 -5.73
N ARG A 27 -10.76 14.65 -5.42
CA ARG A 27 -9.69 14.65 -6.43
C ARG A 27 -8.91 13.34 -6.49
N ARG A 28 -8.98 12.52 -5.45
CA ARG A 28 -8.22 11.26 -5.37
C ARG A 28 -8.59 10.33 -6.52
N LYS A 29 -7.59 9.60 -7.00
CA LYS A 29 -7.72 8.48 -7.92
C LYS A 29 -7.01 7.27 -7.33
N ALA A 30 -7.19 6.09 -7.95
CA ALA A 30 -6.43 4.89 -7.59
C ALA A 30 -4.92 5.17 -7.67
N GLY A 31 -4.15 4.57 -6.76
CA GLY A 31 -2.69 4.78 -6.65
C GLY A 31 -2.27 6.03 -5.87
N ASN A 32 -3.19 6.97 -5.57
CA ASN A 32 -2.85 8.16 -4.80
C ASN A 32 -2.66 7.89 -3.30
N PHE A 33 -1.78 8.69 -2.70
CA PHE A 33 -1.50 8.66 -1.27
C PHE A 33 -1.58 10.08 -0.67
N ILE A 34 -1.46 10.17 0.64
CA ILE A 34 -1.33 11.42 1.39
C ILE A 34 -0.02 11.42 2.17
N ILE A 35 0.41 12.60 2.61
CA ILE A 35 1.33 12.73 3.74
C ILE A 35 0.57 13.35 4.90
N LEU A 36 0.74 12.79 6.09
CA LEU A 36 0.21 13.34 7.33
C LEU A 36 1.29 13.67 8.34
N ARG A 37 0.98 14.57 9.27
CA ARG A 37 1.73 14.84 10.50
C ARG A 37 0.75 15.01 11.64
N LEU A 38 0.97 14.29 12.74
CA LEU A 38 0.00 14.22 13.84
C LEU A 38 0.07 15.42 14.79
N ASP A 39 1.27 15.91 15.08
CA ASP A 39 1.51 17.00 16.03
C ASP A 39 2.72 17.86 15.62
N LYS A 40 2.97 18.96 16.35
CA LYS A 40 4.04 19.93 16.03
C LYS A 40 5.45 19.33 16.05
N GLN A 41 5.67 18.25 16.79
CA GLN A 41 6.93 17.52 16.93
C GLN A 41 6.94 16.22 16.10
N GLY A 42 5.83 15.89 15.45
CA GLY A 42 5.66 14.70 14.64
C GLY A 42 6.42 14.74 13.33
N GLU A 43 6.75 13.57 12.81
CA GLU A 43 7.29 13.43 11.46
C GLU A 43 6.17 13.39 10.40
N ARG A 44 6.56 13.52 9.14
CA ARG A 44 5.68 13.42 7.97
C ARG A 44 5.66 11.99 7.48
N VAL A 45 4.50 11.34 7.47
CA VAL A 45 4.36 9.92 7.11
C VAL A 45 3.46 9.77 5.87
N PRO A 46 3.91 9.07 4.81
CA PRO A 46 3.05 8.76 3.67
C PRO A 46 2.08 7.61 4.00
N LEU A 47 0.81 7.75 3.62
CA LEU A 47 -0.20 6.70 3.74
C LEU A 47 -1.11 6.69 2.50
N THR A 48 -1.41 5.51 1.97
CA THR A 48 -2.28 5.40 0.79
C THR A 48 -3.74 5.68 1.13
N ILE A 49 -4.46 6.29 0.18
CA ILE A 49 -5.90 6.49 0.25
C ILE A 49 -6.56 5.17 -0.19
N ALA A 50 -7.07 4.39 0.76
CA ALA A 50 -7.68 3.09 0.48
C ALA A 50 -9.09 3.21 -0.11
N ASP A 51 -9.81 4.28 0.23
CA ASP A 51 -11.10 4.64 -0.35
C ASP A 51 -11.43 6.12 -0.09
N ALA A 52 -12.53 6.63 -0.65
CA ALA A 52 -13.08 7.94 -0.33
C ALA A 52 -14.59 7.99 -0.55
N ASP A 53 -15.26 8.77 0.28
CA ASP A 53 -16.68 9.08 0.21
C ASP A 53 -16.83 10.59 -0.02
N THR A 54 -17.21 10.98 -1.23
CA THR A 54 -17.37 12.39 -1.62
C THR A 54 -18.58 13.04 -0.95
N ALA A 55 -19.64 12.28 -0.66
CA ALA A 55 -20.82 12.81 0.01
C ALA A 55 -20.53 13.15 1.49
N GLN A 56 -19.73 12.31 2.17
CA GLN A 56 -19.26 12.58 3.53
C GLN A 56 -18.01 13.47 3.58
N GLY A 57 -17.40 13.79 2.42
CA GLY A 57 -16.16 14.55 2.32
C GLY A 57 -14.99 13.86 3.03
N SER A 58 -14.93 12.53 2.99
CA SER A 58 -13.97 11.74 3.78
C SER A 58 -13.10 10.84 2.91
N ILE A 59 -11.87 10.58 3.40
CA ILE A 59 -10.99 9.56 2.85
C ILE A 59 -10.81 8.44 3.88
N THR A 60 -10.60 7.22 3.39
CA THR A 60 -10.32 6.04 4.20
C THR A 60 -8.82 5.75 4.17
N LEU A 61 -8.22 5.63 5.35
CA LEU A 61 -6.83 5.23 5.55
C LEU A 61 -6.81 3.90 6.28
N VAL A 62 -5.94 2.98 5.85
CA VAL A 62 -5.69 1.72 6.56
C VAL A 62 -4.22 1.69 6.96
N VAL A 63 -3.97 1.54 8.26
CA VAL A 63 -2.65 1.76 8.84
C VAL A 63 -2.26 0.56 9.69
N GLN A 64 -1.02 0.11 9.55
CA GLN A 64 -0.41 -0.85 10.45
C GLN A 64 0.47 -0.12 11.48
N ALA A 65 0.21 -0.34 12.77
CA ALA A 65 0.93 0.23 13.89
C ALA A 65 2.30 -0.46 14.10
N VAL A 66 3.30 -0.05 13.32
CA VAL A 66 4.65 -0.67 13.28
C VAL A 66 5.77 0.25 13.80
N GLY A 67 5.51 1.55 13.94
CA GLY A 67 6.50 2.55 14.37
C GLY A 67 5.85 3.63 15.23
N LYS A 68 6.65 4.53 15.79
CA LYS A 68 6.17 5.57 16.72
C LYS A 68 4.94 6.30 16.18
N SER A 69 5.05 6.87 14.97
CA SER A 69 3.99 7.71 14.40
C SER A 69 2.72 6.93 14.07
N THR A 70 2.82 5.69 13.59
CA THR A 70 1.64 4.86 13.32
C THR A 70 1.00 4.32 14.60
N ILE A 71 1.79 4.09 15.66
CA ILE A 71 1.28 3.77 17.00
C ILE A 71 0.56 4.98 17.60
N GLN A 72 1.14 6.19 17.51
CA GLN A 72 0.46 7.41 17.95
C GLN A 72 -0.86 7.61 17.22
N LEU A 73 -0.89 7.42 15.90
CA LEU A 73 -2.14 7.48 15.12
C LEU A 73 -3.16 6.44 15.60
N SER A 74 -2.72 5.20 15.89
CA SER A 74 -3.61 4.16 16.46
C SER A 74 -4.18 4.49 17.84
N GLN A 75 -3.62 5.46 18.56
CA GLN A 75 -4.11 5.90 19.87
C GLN A 75 -5.11 7.06 19.77
N MET A 76 -5.16 7.76 18.64
CA MET A 76 -6.15 8.81 18.40
C MET A 76 -7.57 8.24 18.31
N ASN A 77 -8.55 9.03 18.73
CA ASN A 77 -9.96 8.66 18.81
C ASN A 77 -10.82 9.39 17.78
N VAL A 78 -12.05 8.91 17.59
CA VAL A 78 -13.05 9.63 16.81
C VAL A 78 -13.27 11.01 17.42
N GLY A 79 -13.24 12.04 16.59
CA GLY A 79 -13.30 13.44 17.02
C GLY A 79 -11.94 14.13 17.10
N ASP A 80 -10.83 13.39 17.25
CA ASP A 80 -9.50 13.97 17.24
C ASP A 80 -9.12 14.52 15.86
N GLU A 81 -8.22 15.49 15.85
CA GLU A 81 -7.77 16.16 14.63
C GLU A 81 -6.32 15.80 14.30
N ILE A 82 -6.08 15.46 13.03
CA ILE A 82 -4.73 15.33 12.47
C ILE A 82 -4.25 16.73 12.09
N LEU A 83 -3.08 17.13 12.61
CA LEU A 83 -2.56 18.48 12.45
C LEU A 83 -2.39 18.87 10.97
N ASP A 84 -1.68 18.04 10.19
CA ASP A 84 -1.47 18.28 8.77
C ASP A 84 -1.86 17.04 7.95
N ILE A 85 -2.58 17.29 6.86
CA ILE A 85 -2.84 16.31 5.82
C ILE A 85 -2.62 16.95 4.45
N MET A 86 -1.88 16.28 3.59
CA MET A 86 -1.55 16.77 2.26
C MET A 86 -1.78 15.69 1.21
N GLY A 87 -2.58 15.99 0.20
CA GLY A 87 -2.80 15.16 -0.97
C GLY A 87 -4.00 15.60 -1.81
N PRO A 88 -4.44 14.76 -2.76
CA PRO A 88 -3.83 13.49 -3.15
C PRO A 88 -2.43 13.72 -3.79
N LEU A 89 -1.49 12.83 -3.50
CA LEU A 89 -0.12 12.83 -4.01
C LEU A 89 0.14 11.59 -4.88
N GLY A 90 1.23 11.65 -5.65
CA GLY A 90 1.58 10.63 -6.63
C GLY A 90 0.77 10.74 -7.91
N LYS A 91 1.31 10.16 -8.98
CA LYS A 91 0.59 9.88 -10.20
C LYS A 91 -0.47 8.81 -9.93
N PRO A 92 -1.68 8.98 -10.49
CA PRO A 92 -2.71 7.96 -10.41
C PRO A 92 -2.31 6.72 -11.21
N THR A 93 -2.85 5.57 -10.83
CA THR A 93 -2.77 4.33 -11.60
C THR A 93 -3.25 4.56 -13.03
N GLU A 94 -2.51 4.04 -14.01
CA GLU A 94 -2.96 3.98 -15.40
C GLU A 94 -3.98 2.86 -15.55
N VAL A 95 -5.24 3.21 -15.82
CA VAL A 95 -6.35 2.25 -15.88
C VAL A 95 -6.80 2.09 -17.32
N HIS A 96 -6.61 0.89 -17.86
CA HIS A 96 -6.99 0.51 -19.22
C HIS A 96 -7.64 -0.87 -19.23
N LYS A 97 -8.48 -1.15 -20.24
CA LYS A 97 -9.00 -2.50 -20.50
C LYS A 97 -7.94 -3.31 -21.24
N VAL A 98 -7.28 -4.21 -20.53
CA VAL A 98 -6.15 -5.03 -21.01
C VAL A 98 -6.46 -6.53 -21.02
N GLY A 99 -7.55 -6.98 -20.42
CA GLY A 99 -7.93 -8.39 -20.35
C GLY A 99 -7.97 -8.89 -18.92
N THR A 100 -7.07 -9.81 -18.56
CA THR A 100 -6.94 -10.29 -17.17
C THR A 100 -5.84 -9.53 -16.44
N VAL A 101 -6.19 -8.92 -15.31
CA VAL A 101 -5.27 -8.25 -14.40
C VAL A 101 -5.18 -9.05 -13.11
N VAL A 102 -3.96 -9.39 -12.69
CA VAL A 102 -3.71 -10.08 -11.42
C VAL A 102 -3.21 -9.07 -10.39
N CYS A 103 -4.02 -8.81 -9.37
CA CYS A 103 -3.72 -7.86 -8.29
C CYS A 103 -3.14 -8.61 -7.08
N VAL A 104 -1.88 -8.36 -6.73
CA VAL A 104 -1.14 -9.11 -5.70
C VAL A 104 -0.86 -8.23 -4.50
N GLY A 105 -1.52 -8.53 -3.37
CA GLY A 105 -1.43 -7.75 -2.13
C GLY A 105 -0.72 -8.52 -1.01
N GLY A 106 0.32 -7.93 -0.43
CA GLY A 106 1.05 -8.52 0.70
C GLY A 106 0.78 -7.80 2.02
N GLY A 107 0.07 -8.45 2.94
CA GLY A 107 -0.26 -7.89 4.27
C GLY A 107 -0.95 -6.53 4.16
N ILE A 108 -0.38 -5.48 4.78
CA ILE A 108 -0.92 -4.12 4.69
C ILE A 108 -0.96 -3.57 3.25
N GLY A 109 -0.19 -4.15 2.32
CA GLY A 109 -0.21 -3.83 0.89
C GLY A 109 -1.53 -4.18 0.20
N ILE A 110 -2.43 -4.93 0.83
CA ILE A 110 -3.78 -5.17 0.31
C ILE A 110 -4.61 -3.88 0.29
N ALA A 111 -4.45 -3.01 1.30
CA ALA A 111 -5.18 -1.76 1.38
C ALA A 111 -4.91 -0.76 0.23
N PRO A 112 -3.65 -0.48 -0.16
CA PRO A 112 -3.37 0.33 -1.33
C PRO A 112 -3.73 -0.36 -2.66
N LEU A 113 -3.81 -1.69 -2.69
CA LEU A 113 -4.20 -2.45 -3.88
C LEU A 113 -5.71 -2.39 -4.15
N HIS A 114 -6.54 -2.30 -3.11
CA HIS A 114 -7.99 -2.25 -3.21
C HIS A 114 -8.52 -1.20 -4.21
N PRO A 115 -8.17 0.10 -4.13
CA PRO A 115 -8.67 1.09 -5.09
C PRO A 115 -8.20 0.81 -6.53
N ILE A 116 -7.06 0.13 -6.71
CA ILE A 116 -6.56 -0.27 -8.03
C ILE A 116 -7.38 -1.42 -8.60
N ALA A 117 -7.65 -2.45 -7.79
CA ALA A 117 -8.51 -3.56 -8.17
C ALA A 117 -9.91 -3.06 -8.57
N GLN A 118 -10.50 -2.16 -7.76
CA GLN A 118 -11.78 -1.53 -8.08
C GLN A 118 -11.75 -0.79 -9.43
N ALA A 119 -10.72 0.02 -9.68
CA ALA A 119 -10.62 0.79 -10.91
C ALA A 119 -10.39 -0.11 -12.14
N MET A 120 -9.56 -1.14 -12.03
CA MET A 120 -9.32 -2.12 -13.10
C MET A 120 -10.57 -2.94 -13.40
N HIS A 121 -11.31 -3.38 -12.37
CA HIS A 121 -12.57 -4.11 -12.54
C HIS A 121 -13.64 -3.22 -13.17
N ALA A 122 -13.77 -1.96 -12.72
CA ALA A 122 -14.70 -0.99 -13.29
C ALA A 122 -14.38 -0.64 -14.76
N ALA A 123 -13.12 -0.76 -15.19
CA ALA A 123 -12.72 -0.62 -16.59
C ALA A 123 -13.06 -1.85 -17.46
N GLY A 124 -13.67 -2.89 -16.89
CA GLY A 124 -14.11 -4.08 -17.59
C GLY A 124 -13.01 -5.13 -17.81
N ASN A 125 -11.99 -5.14 -16.95
CA ASN A 125 -11.01 -6.22 -16.87
C ASN A 125 -11.53 -7.38 -16.03
N LYS A 126 -11.09 -8.60 -16.33
CA LYS A 126 -11.16 -9.72 -15.38
C LYS A 126 -10.08 -9.49 -14.32
N VAL A 127 -10.47 -9.31 -13.07
CA VAL A 127 -9.55 -9.06 -11.96
C VAL A 127 -9.46 -10.30 -11.09
N ILE A 128 -8.24 -10.83 -10.93
CA ILE A 128 -7.93 -11.93 -10.02
C ILE A 128 -7.05 -11.36 -8.92
N SER A 129 -7.52 -11.32 -7.68
CA SER A 129 -6.69 -10.81 -6.58
C SER A 129 -6.09 -11.94 -5.76
N ILE A 130 -4.78 -11.86 -5.53
CA ILE A 130 -4.00 -12.75 -4.66
C ILE A 130 -3.68 -11.99 -3.37
N LEU A 131 -4.21 -12.46 -2.24
CA LEU A 131 -3.99 -11.88 -0.92
C LEU A 131 -3.02 -12.77 -0.14
N GLY A 132 -1.81 -12.28 0.07
CA GLY A 132 -0.75 -13.00 0.77
C GLY A 132 -0.43 -12.42 2.14
N ALA A 133 -0.24 -13.27 3.14
CA ALA A 133 0.29 -12.85 4.44
C ALA A 133 1.07 -13.98 5.13
N ARG A 134 1.82 -13.65 6.18
CA ARG A 134 2.55 -14.67 6.96
C ARG A 134 1.62 -15.60 7.74
N ASP A 135 0.47 -15.07 8.17
CA ASP A 135 -0.51 -15.73 9.02
C ASP A 135 -1.92 -15.19 8.75
N LYS A 136 -2.97 -15.97 9.06
CA LYS A 136 -4.39 -15.60 8.95
C LYS A 136 -4.71 -14.24 9.58
N SER A 137 -4.15 -13.96 10.75
CA SER A 137 -4.40 -12.71 11.50
C SER A 137 -3.95 -11.43 10.78
N LEU A 138 -3.14 -11.58 9.72
CA LEU A 138 -2.61 -10.48 8.92
C LEU A 138 -3.33 -10.31 7.57
N ILE A 139 -4.27 -11.19 7.23
CA ILE A 139 -5.14 -11.02 6.06
C ILE A 139 -6.17 -9.95 6.41
N ILE A 140 -6.24 -8.90 5.58
CA ILE A 140 -7.15 -7.78 5.75
C ILE A 140 -7.94 -7.54 4.47
N MET A 141 -9.08 -6.85 4.59
CA MET A 141 -9.88 -6.39 3.45
C MET A 141 -10.37 -7.48 2.49
N GLU A 142 -10.48 -8.74 2.94
CA GLU A 142 -10.93 -9.84 2.09
C GLU A 142 -12.29 -9.55 1.44
N ASP A 143 -13.28 -9.16 2.23
CA ASP A 143 -14.64 -8.85 1.74
C ASP A 143 -14.66 -7.66 0.76
N TYR A 144 -13.77 -6.69 0.96
CA TYR A 144 -13.63 -5.55 0.05
C TYR A 144 -13.01 -5.98 -1.28
N MET A 145 -11.95 -6.80 -1.22
CA MET A 145 -11.30 -7.33 -2.41
C MET A 145 -12.21 -8.28 -3.19
N ARG A 146 -13.03 -9.09 -2.51
CA ARG A 146 -14.06 -9.95 -3.13
C ARG A 146 -15.07 -9.15 -3.97
N LYS A 147 -15.42 -7.94 -3.53
CA LYS A 147 -16.31 -7.04 -4.30
C LYS A 147 -15.62 -6.35 -5.47
N ALA A 148 -14.29 -6.30 -5.45
CA ALA A 148 -13.47 -5.63 -6.46
C ALA A 148 -12.79 -6.61 -7.44
N SER A 149 -13.10 -7.91 -7.37
CA SER A 149 -12.43 -8.96 -8.14
C SER A 149 -13.41 -10.05 -8.60
N ASP A 150 -13.13 -10.65 -9.75
CA ASP A 150 -13.85 -11.81 -10.28
C ASP A 150 -13.41 -13.12 -9.59
N GLU A 151 -12.17 -13.17 -9.11
CA GLU A 151 -11.62 -14.30 -8.36
C GLU A 151 -10.70 -13.80 -7.23
N ILE A 152 -10.77 -14.46 -6.07
CA ILE A 152 -9.88 -14.22 -4.93
C ILE A 152 -9.13 -15.51 -4.60
N ILE A 153 -7.81 -15.39 -4.52
CA ILE A 153 -6.91 -16.44 -4.04
C ILE A 153 -6.25 -15.92 -2.76
N ILE A 154 -6.33 -16.69 -1.69
CA ILE A 154 -5.71 -16.35 -0.41
C ILE A 154 -4.59 -17.33 -0.16
N CYS A 155 -3.42 -16.83 0.21
CA CYS A 155 -2.31 -17.68 0.63
C CYS A 155 -1.66 -17.18 1.92
N THR A 156 -1.23 -18.13 2.74
CA THR A 156 -0.44 -17.84 3.94
C THR A 156 0.84 -18.67 3.99
N ASP A 157 1.93 -18.05 4.42
CA ASP A 157 3.25 -18.71 4.49
C ASP A 157 3.19 -19.98 5.35
N ASN A 158 2.47 -19.91 6.48
CA ASN A 158 2.33 -21.02 7.42
C ASN A 158 1.14 -21.96 7.11
N GLY A 159 0.27 -21.63 6.14
CA GLY A 159 -0.93 -22.40 5.82
C GLY A 159 -2.07 -22.27 6.81
N SER A 160 -2.05 -21.26 7.69
CA SER A 160 -3.12 -20.98 8.67
C SER A 160 -4.45 -20.59 8.02
N TYR A 161 -4.43 -20.09 6.78
CA TYR A 161 -5.62 -19.73 6.01
C TYR A 161 -5.36 -19.72 4.50
N GLY A 162 -6.35 -20.17 3.72
CA GLY A 162 -6.20 -20.34 2.28
C GLY A 162 -5.16 -21.39 1.92
N THR A 163 -4.45 -21.17 0.82
CA THR A 163 -3.39 -22.08 0.35
C THR A 163 -2.08 -21.80 1.09
N LYS A 164 -1.41 -22.84 1.55
CA LYS A 164 -0.06 -22.70 2.10
C LYS A 164 0.94 -22.35 0.98
N GLY A 165 1.65 -21.24 1.11
CA GLY A 165 2.66 -20.83 0.14
C GLY A 165 2.77 -19.31 -0.03
N LEU A 166 3.62 -18.90 -0.96
CA LEU A 166 3.88 -17.51 -1.30
C LEU A 166 2.95 -17.04 -2.43
N VAL A 167 2.81 -15.72 -2.56
CA VAL A 167 2.03 -15.13 -3.67
C VAL A 167 2.59 -15.51 -5.05
N THR A 168 3.90 -15.76 -5.15
CA THR A 168 4.55 -16.23 -6.39
C THR A 168 4.09 -17.63 -6.78
N ASP A 169 3.79 -18.48 -5.81
CA ASP A 169 3.28 -19.83 -6.06
C ASP A 169 1.87 -19.74 -6.65
N MET A 170 1.07 -18.79 -6.16
CA MET A 170 -0.28 -18.53 -6.67
C MET A 170 -0.27 -17.98 -8.09
N ILE A 171 0.66 -17.07 -8.42
CA ILE A 171 0.87 -16.61 -9.81
C ILE A 171 1.29 -17.78 -10.71
N THR A 172 2.23 -18.62 -10.25
CA THR A 172 2.68 -19.80 -11.00
C THR A 172 1.53 -20.77 -11.26
N MET A 173 0.66 -21.00 -10.27
CA MET A 173 -0.56 -21.79 -10.43
C MET A 173 -1.48 -21.21 -11.50
N LEU A 174 -1.71 -19.89 -11.52
CA LEU A 174 -2.52 -19.22 -12.54
C LEU A 174 -1.96 -19.44 -13.95
N ILE A 175 -0.64 -19.28 -14.12
CA ILE A 175 0.05 -19.52 -15.39
C ILE A 175 -0.11 -20.98 -15.82
N ASN A 176 0.14 -21.92 -14.91
CA ASN A 176 0.08 -23.36 -15.20
C ASN A 176 -1.33 -23.84 -15.58
N ARG A 177 -2.39 -23.24 -15.02
CA ARG A 177 -3.78 -23.55 -15.41
C ARG A 177 -4.24 -22.83 -16.69
N GLY A 178 -3.34 -22.14 -17.39
CA GLY A 178 -3.60 -21.49 -18.66
C GLY A 178 -4.27 -20.12 -18.56
N GLU A 179 -4.21 -19.45 -17.41
CA GLU A 179 -4.74 -18.09 -17.28
C GLU A 179 -3.91 -17.12 -18.15
N LYS A 180 -4.57 -16.39 -19.06
CA LYS A 180 -3.93 -15.40 -19.91
C LYS A 180 -3.80 -14.07 -19.16
N ILE A 181 -2.72 -13.94 -18.39
CA ILE A 181 -2.46 -12.75 -17.58
C ILE A 181 -1.86 -11.65 -18.47
N SER A 182 -2.58 -10.54 -18.62
CA SER A 182 -2.09 -9.37 -19.38
C SER A 182 -1.20 -8.47 -18.53
N GLU A 183 -1.54 -8.32 -17.26
CA GLU A 183 -0.84 -7.42 -16.34
C GLU A 183 -0.88 -7.94 -14.90
N VAL A 184 0.22 -7.78 -14.17
CA VAL A 184 0.29 -8.01 -12.72
C VAL A 184 0.53 -6.67 -12.03
N VAL A 185 -0.28 -6.35 -11.01
CA VAL A 185 -0.05 -5.22 -10.12
C VAL A 185 0.30 -5.75 -8.75
N ALA A 186 1.50 -5.47 -8.23
CA ALA A 186 1.96 -6.01 -6.95
C ALA A 186 2.28 -4.91 -5.94
N ILE A 187 1.70 -5.01 -4.74
CA ILE A 187 1.90 -4.05 -3.65
C ILE A 187 2.06 -4.79 -2.32
N GLY A 188 3.16 -4.53 -1.63
CA GLY A 188 3.48 -5.19 -0.36
C GLY A 188 4.92 -4.94 0.06
N PRO A 189 5.51 -5.83 0.87
CA PRO A 189 6.93 -5.75 1.22
C PRO A 189 7.81 -5.71 -0.04
N ALA A 190 8.88 -4.90 -0.02
CA ALA A 190 9.78 -4.73 -1.15
C ALA A 190 10.33 -6.06 -1.70
N ILE A 191 10.60 -7.01 -0.80
CA ILE A 191 11.08 -8.34 -1.16
C ILE A 191 10.02 -9.15 -1.93
N MET A 192 8.74 -9.02 -1.56
CA MET A 192 7.63 -9.66 -2.27
C MET A 192 7.52 -9.09 -3.68
N MET A 193 7.50 -7.76 -3.80
CA MET A 193 7.45 -7.09 -5.11
C MET A 193 8.64 -7.48 -6.00
N LYS A 194 9.85 -7.59 -5.44
CA LYS A 194 11.04 -8.08 -6.14
C LYS A 194 10.85 -9.47 -6.74
N PHE A 195 10.32 -10.42 -5.97
CA PHE A 195 10.15 -11.79 -6.45
C PHE A 195 8.97 -11.93 -7.41
N VAL A 196 7.90 -11.15 -7.26
CA VAL A 196 6.82 -11.08 -8.26
C VAL A 196 7.35 -10.53 -9.57
N ALA A 197 8.10 -9.43 -9.56
CA ALA A 197 8.72 -8.85 -10.75
C ALA A 197 9.70 -9.82 -11.43
N LYS A 198 10.49 -10.57 -10.63
CA LYS A 198 11.42 -11.57 -11.17
C LYS A 198 10.68 -12.73 -11.86
N LEU A 199 9.64 -13.27 -11.22
CA LEU A 199 8.84 -14.37 -11.75
C LEU A 199 8.15 -13.97 -13.06
N THR A 200 7.42 -12.87 -13.03
CA THR A 200 6.63 -12.38 -14.19
C THR A 200 7.50 -12.02 -15.38
N LYS A 201 8.73 -11.55 -15.15
CA LYS A 201 9.72 -11.30 -16.22
C LYS A 201 10.10 -12.56 -16.98
N GLN A 202 10.15 -13.72 -16.32
CA GLN A 202 10.44 -15.01 -16.97
C GLN A 202 9.31 -15.46 -17.90
N HIS A 203 8.11 -14.92 -17.70
CA HIS A 203 6.92 -15.20 -18.48
C HIS A 203 6.48 -14.03 -19.37
N GLU A 204 7.31 -12.98 -19.47
CA GLU A 204 7.05 -11.78 -20.27
C GLU A 204 5.72 -11.07 -19.92
N ILE A 205 5.28 -11.17 -18.66
CA ILE A 205 4.05 -10.55 -18.17
C ILE A 205 4.36 -9.14 -17.66
N LYS A 206 3.69 -8.13 -18.23
CA LYS A 206 3.79 -6.73 -17.76
C LYS A 206 3.50 -6.67 -16.26
N THR A 207 4.39 -6.03 -15.50
CA THR A 207 4.26 -5.97 -14.04
C THR A 207 4.47 -4.56 -13.52
N VAL A 208 3.47 -4.04 -12.84
CA VAL A 208 3.50 -2.75 -12.14
C VAL A 208 3.66 -2.99 -10.65
N VAL A 209 4.52 -2.21 -10.00
CA VAL A 209 4.73 -2.26 -8.55
C VAL A 209 4.54 -0.88 -7.94
N SER A 210 3.87 -0.79 -6.79
CA SER A 210 3.75 0.46 -6.04
C SER A 210 4.82 0.52 -4.96
N LEU A 211 5.84 1.36 -5.16
CA LEU A 211 7.00 1.44 -4.29
C LEU A 211 6.70 2.22 -3.00
N ASN A 212 7.36 1.81 -1.91
CA ASN A 212 7.19 2.38 -0.58
C ASN A 212 8.52 2.87 0.04
N PRO A 213 9.30 3.73 -0.63
CA PRO A 213 10.51 4.31 -0.04
C PRO A 213 10.16 5.31 1.07
N ILE A 214 11.20 5.75 1.80
CA ILE A 214 11.09 6.86 2.75
C ILE A 214 10.64 8.12 2.01
N MET A 215 9.65 8.84 2.55
CA MET A 215 9.20 10.14 2.04
C MET A 215 9.26 11.19 3.14
N ILE A 216 9.44 12.46 2.75
CA ILE A 216 9.47 13.60 3.67
C ILE A 216 8.48 14.65 3.19
N ASP A 217 8.80 15.35 2.11
CA ASP A 217 7.97 16.40 1.55
C ASP A 217 6.81 15.80 0.73
N GLY A 218 7.08 14.81 -0.13
CA GLY A 218 6.08 14.20 -1.03
C GLY A 218 5.73 15.01 -2.27
N THR A 219 6.54 16.03 -2.58
CA THR A 219 6.31 17.00 -3.66
C THR A 219 7.51 17.16 -4.59
N GLY A 220 8.49 16.26 -4.50
CA GLY A 220 9.67 16.21 -5.36
C GLY A 220 10.81 17.17 -4.96
N MET A 221 10.74 17.82 -3.79
CA MET A 221 11.70 18.86 -3.42
C MET A 221 13.01 18.31 -2.83
N CYS A 222 12.97 17.18 -2.11
CA CYS A 222 14.14 16.73 -1.33
C CYS A 222 14.87 15.49 -1.88
N GLY A 223 14.23 14.70 -2.75
CA GLY A 223 14.80 13.42 -3.24
C GLY A 223 14.93 12.32 -2.18
N GLY A 224 14.28 12.45 -1.01
CA GLY A 224 14.25 11.42 0.03
C GLY A 224 13.67 10.10 -0.48
N CYS A 225 12.61 10.20 -1.29
CA CYS A 225 11.94 9.08 -1.94
C CYS A 225 12.61 8.56 -3.21
N ARG A 226 13.85 8.97 -3.50
CA ARG A 226 14.51 8.56 -4.75
C ARG A 226 14.67 7.04 -4.84
N VAL A 227 14.47 6.53 -6.05
CA VAL A 227 14.72 5.15 -6.47
C VAL A 227 15.45 5.17 -7.82
N VAL A 228 16.06 4.05 -8.18
CA VAL A 228 16.66 3.87 -9.51
C VAL A 228 15.73 2.98 -10.34
N ILE A 229 15.25 3.52 -11.46
CA ILE A 229 14.40 2.83 -12.43
C ILE A 229 15.15 2.83 -13.76
N ASN A 230 15.48 1.64 -14.28
CA ASN A 230 16.23 1.47 -15.53
C ASN A 230 17.51 2.32 -15.59
N GLY A 231 18.29 2.29 -14.51
CA GLY A 231 19.54 3.06 -14.38
C GLY A 231 19.36 4.58 -14.18
N LYS A 232 18.14 5.09 -14.14
CA LYS A 232 17.85 6.52 -13.94
C LYS A 232 17.26 6.77 -12.56
N THR A 233 17.70 7.86 -11.93
CA THR A 233 17.11 8.30 -10.65
C THR A 233 15.73 8.90 -10.90
N GLN A 234 14.72 8.43 -10.18
CA GLN A 234 13.35 8.96 -10.19
C GLN A 234 12.83 9.16 -8.76
N PHE A 235 11.86 10.05 -8.58
CA PHE A 235 11.30 10.41 -7.28
C PHE A 235 9.89 9.85 -7.15
N VAL A 236 9.73 8.83 -6.30
CA VAL A 236 8.46 8.08 -6.16
C VAL A 236 7.25 8.97 -5.89
N CYS A 237 7.39 10.07 -5.15
CA CYS A 237 6.25 10.94 -4.81
C CYS A 237 5.68 11.76 -5.99
N VAL A 238 6.46 11.98 -7.05
CA VAL A 238 6.05 12.78 -8.23
C VAL A 238 6.09 11.99 -9.52
N ASP A 239 7.03 11.06 -9.65
CA ASP A 239 7.18 10.20 -10.83
C ASP A 239 6.35 8.92 -10.75
N GLY A 240 6.04 8.46 -9.53
CA GLY A 240 5.31 7.23 -9.22
C GLY A 240 4.05 7.49 -8.38
N PRO A 241 3.66 6.63 -7.42
CA PRO A 241 4.50 5.61 -6.77
C PRO A 241 4.63 4.29 -7.54
N GLU A 242 3.86 4.16 -8.62
CA GLU A 242 3.80 2.97 -9.46
C GLU A 242 4.85 3.03 -10.57
N PHE A 243 5.58 1.94 -10.77
CA PHE A 243 6.62 1.79 -11.79
C PHE A 243 6.58 0.40 -12.42
N ASP A 244 7.22 0.24 -13.59
CA ASP A 244 7.53 -1.06 -14.16
C ASP A 244 8.46 -1.84 -13.22
N GLY A 245 7.93 -2.90 -12.61
CA GLY A 245 8.63 -3.74 -11.65
C GLY A 245 9.87 -4.41 -12.23
N HIS A 246 9.96 -4.61 -13.55
CA HIS A 246 11.11 -5.24 -14.19
C HIS A 246 12.32 -4.30 -14.30
N GLN A 247 12.12 -3.01 -14.04
CA GLN A 247 13.13 -1.96 -14.16
C GLN A 247 13.62 -1.42 -12.80
N VAL A 248 13.03 -1.85 -11.68
CA VAL A 248 13.33 -1.32 -10.34
C VAL A 248 14.62 -1.91 -9.76
N ASP A 249 15.52 -1.06 -9.25
CA ASP A 249 16.60 -1.49 -8.34
C ASP A 249 16.04 -1.74 -6.92
N PHE A 250 15.46 -2.92 -6.71
CA PHE A 250 14.90 -3.32 -5.42
C PHE A 250 15.96 -3.38 -4.31
N ASP A 251 17.20 -3.77 -4.63
CA ASP A 251 18.25 -3.92 -3.63
C ASP A 251 18.74 -2.55 -3.14
N GLY A 252 18.90 -1.59 -4.05
CA GLY A 252 19.12 -0.19 -3.72
C GLY A 252 17.99 0.39 -2.85
N MET A 253 16.74 0.15 -3.23
CA MET A 253 15.58 0.63 -2.46
C MET A 253 15.53 0.02 -1.05
N MET A 254 15.69 -1.29 -0.90
CA MET A 254 15.66 -1.97 0.41
C MET A 254 16.79 -1.51 1.33
N ARG A 255 18.01 -1.27 0.80
CA ARG A 255 19.10 -0.67 1.58
C ARG A 255 18.71 0.71 2.12
N ARG A 256 18.05 1.53 1.30
CA ARG A 256 17.58 2.86 1.71
C ARG A 256 16.48 2.79 2.78
N GLN A 257 15.54 1.86 2.66
CA GLN A 257 14.51 1.64 3.69
C GLN A 257 15.10 1.27 5.06
N GLY A 258 16.26 0.61 5.09
CA GLY A 258 16.95 0.28 6.33
C GLY A 258 17.76 1.41 6.97
N MET A 259 17.86 2.58 6.34
CA MET A 259 18.84 3.63 6.71
C MET A 259 18.59 4.24 8.09
N PHE A 260 17.34 4.29 8.56
CA PHE A 260 16.96 4.95 9.82
C PHE A 260 16.54 3.99 10.94
N LYS A 261 16.70 2.67 10.77
CA LYS A 261 16.24 1.67 11.74
C LYS A 261 16.65 1.92 13.19
N GLU A 262 17.90 2.35 13.40
CA GLU A 262 18.40 2.67 14.75
C GLU A 262 17.70 3.89 15.37
N TYR A 263 17.41 4.91 14.57
CA TYR A 263 16.68 6.11 15.02
C TYR A 263 15.20 5.80 15.28
N GLU A 264 14.58 5.00 14.40
CA GLU A 264 13.20 4.52 14.55
C GLU A 264 13.05 3.71 15.85
N LYS A 265 13.99 2.81 16.14
CA LYS A 265 14.02 2.02 17.37
C LYS A 265 14.12 2.90 18.61
N ARG A 266 15.09 3.83 18.66
CA ARG A 266 15.25 4.76 19.80
C ARG A 266 14.00 5.63 20.01
N SER A 267 13.40 6.10 18.92
CA SER A 267 12.18 6.92 18.95
C SER A 267 10.99 6.14 19.51
N LEU A 268 10.85 4.86 19.11
CA LEU A 268 9.81 3.97 19.61
C LEU A 268 10.00 3.61 21.09
N GLU A 269 11.22 3.29 21.51
CA GLU A 269 11.55 3.00 22.91
C GLU A 269 11.24 4.20 23.82
N ALA A 270 11.67 5.40 23.42
CA ALA A 270 11.37 6.63 24.14
C ALA A 270 9.86 6.92 24.22
N HIS A 271 9.09 6.58 23.18
CA HIS A 271 7.64 6.73 23.18
C HIS A 271 6.95 5.71 24.09
N ARG A 272 7.34 4.43 24.04
CA ARG A 272 6.80 3.38 24.91
C ARG A 272 7.02 3.68 26.39
N CYS A 273 8.20 4.19 26.74
CA CYS A 273 8.52 4.63 28.11
C CYS A 273 7.53 5.68 28.63
N LYS A 274 7.05 6.59 27.76
CA LYS A 274 6.08 7.63 28.13
C LYS A 274 4.62 7.14 28.24
N ILE A 275 4.31 5.97 27.69
CA ILE A 275 2.96 5.36 27.78
C ILE A 275 2.85 4.45 29.00
N ALA A 276 3.95 3.79 29.36
CA ALA A 276 4.00 2.80 30.44
C ALA A 276 4.32 3.38 31.83
N GLY A 277 4.57 4.68 31.94
CA GLY A 277 4.75 5.41 33.21
C GLY A 277 3.59 6.35 33.44
#